data_AF-A0A2N6BFK6-F1
#
_entry.id   AF-A0A2N6BFK6-F1
#
_cell.length_a   1.000
_cell.length_b   1.000
_cell.length_c   1.000
_cell.angle_alpha   90.00
_cell.angle_beta   90.00
_cell.angle_gamma   90.00
#
_symmetry.space_group_name_H-M   'P 1'
#
loop_
_entity.id
_entity.type
_entity.pdbx_description
1 polymer ?
#
loop_
_entity_poly.entity_id
_entity_poly.type
_entity_poly.pdbx_seq_one_letter_code
_entity_poly.pdbx_strand_id
1 'polypeptide(L)' 'MNSGTKQAKFGIGQVVRHRFYPFRGVIFDVDPEFDNSEEWWLSIPEDIRPVKDQPYYHLLAENEEVDY' A
#
# COMPACT_ATOMS: atom_id res chain seq x y z
N MET A 1 -4.89 -11.13 23.96
CA MET A 1 -4.69 -9.76 23.47
C MET A 1 -3.94 -9.86 22.16
N ASN A 2 -4.64 -10.03 21.03
CA ASN A 2 -4.02 -9.96 19.71
C ASN A 2 -4.32 -8.57 19.16
N SER A 3 -3.41 -7.63 19.39
CA SER A 3 -3.43 -6.34 18.72
C SER A 3 -3.31 -6.60 17.21
N GLY A 4 -4.31 -6.16 16.43
CA GLY A 4 -4.54 -6.51 15.02
C GLY A 4 -3.50 -6.00 14.02
N THR A 5 -2.34 -5.51 14.45
CA THR A 5 -1.30 -5.08 13.52
C THR A 5 -0.68 -6.30 12.84
N LYS A 6 -1.17 -6.60 11.63
CA LYS A 6 -0.53 -7.58 10.74
C LYS A 6 0.93 -7.17 10.57
N GLN A 7 1.85 -8.09 10.86
CA GLN A 7 3.28 -7.82 10.73
C GLN A 7 3.60 -7.37 9.29
N ALA A 8 4.45 -6.34 9.17
CA ALA A 8 4.94 -5.90 7.88
C ALA A 8 5.68 -7.04 7.18
N LYS A 9 5.16 -7.44 6.02
CA LYS A 9 5.74 -8.51 5.19
C LYS A 9 7.01 -8.07 4.47
N PHE A 10 7.11 -6.78 4.15
CA PHE A 10 8.23 -6.18 3.44
C PHE A 10 8.89 -5.09 4.28
N GLY A 11 10.16 -4.82 4.02
CA GLY A 11 10.96 -3.78 4.67
C GLY A 11 11.36 -2.66 3.69
N ILE A 12 11.78 -1.53 4.26
CA ILE A 12 12.33 -0.39 3.53
C ILE A 12 13.55 -0.84 2.69
N GLY A 13 13.64 -0.34 1.46
CA GLY A 13 14.68 -0.67 0.49
C GLY A 13 14.40 -1.91 -0.36
N GLN A 14 13.34 -2.68 -0.05
CA GLN A 14 12.99 -3.85 -0.87
C GLN A 14 12.29 -3.43 -2.17
N VAL A 15 12.69 -4.07 -3.27
CA VAL A 15 11.98 -3.98 -4.55
C VAL A 15 10.80 -4.95 -4.53
N VAL A 16 9.60 -4.43 -4.76
CA VAL A 16 8.37 -5.23 -4.83
C VAL A 16 7.63 -4.98 -6.15
N ARG A 17 6.74 -5.91 -6.50
CA ARG A 17 5.85 -5.80 -7.67
C ARG A 17 4.42 -5.63 -7.18
N HIS A 18 3.69 -4.68 -7.75
CA HIS A 18 2.29 -4.49 -7.42
C HIS A 18 1.45 -5.70 -7.89
N ARG A 19 0.41 -6.07 -7.11
CA ARG A 19 -0.38 -7.28 -7.36
C ARG A 19 -1.27 -7.17 -8.61
N PHE A 20 -1.88 -6.01 -8.80
CA PHE A 20 -2.87 -5.76 -9.85
C PHE A 20 -2.25 -5.00 -11.03
N TYR A 21 -1.65 -3.85 -10.79
CA TYR A 21 -0.94 -3.05 -11.80
C TYR A 21 0.46 -3.58 -12.15
N PRO A 22 0.92 -3.44 -13.40
CA PRO A 22 2.19 -4.01 -13.88
C PRO A 22 3.42 -3.13 -13.58
N PHE A 23 3.53 -2.59 -12.36
CA PHE A 23 4.69 -1.80 -11.94
C PHE A 23 5.51 -2.46 -10.84
N ARG A 24 6.77 -2.01 -10.73
CA ARG A 24 7.69 -2.33 -9.63
C ARG A 24 8.07 -1.04 -8.92
N GLY A 25 8.43 -1.15 -7.64
CA GLY A 25 8.96 -0.02 -6.89
C GLY A 25 9.76 -0.44 -5.68
N VAL A 26 10.54 0.51 -5.17
CA VAL A 26 11.32 0.38 -3.94
C VAL A 26 10.50 0.94 -2.79
N ILE A 27 10.35 0.16 -1.71
CA ILE A 27 9.66 0.64 -0.50
C ILE A 27 10.52 1.68 0.20
N PHE A 28 9.98 2.86 0.48
CA PHE A 28 10.70 3.90 1.23
C PHE A 28 10.07 4.22 2.58
N ASP A 29 8.80 3.87 2.79
CA ASP A 29 8.10 4.06 4.07
C ASP A 29 6.98 3.03 4.28
N VAL A 30 6.52 2.87 5.54
CA VAL A 30 5.47 1.92 5.93
C VAL A 30 4.59 2.49 7.04
N ASP A 31 3.30 2.64 6.76
CA ASP A 31 2.29 2.95 7.78
C ASP A 31 1.73 1.66 8.41
N PRO A 32 1.46 1.63 9.73
CA PRO A 32 0.89 0.46 10.40
C PRO A 32 -0.57 0.18 10.00
N GLU A 33 -1.31 1.23 9.60
CA GLU A 33 -2.72 1.19 9.23
C GLU A 33 -3.04 2.21 8.13
N PHE A 34 -4.26 2.16 7.60
CA PHE A 34 -4.73 3.08 6.57
C PHE A 34 -5.00 4.49 7.10
N ASP A 35 -4.33 5.51 6.53
CA ASP A 35 -4.47 6.91 6.98
C ASP A 35 -5.15 7.86 5.95
N ASN A 36 -5.58 7.35 4.79
CA ASN A 36 -6.32 8.18 3.81
C ASN A 36 -7.81 8.33 4.20
N SER A 37 -8.49 9.28 3.55
CA SER A 37 -9.89 9.59 3.84
C SER A 37 -10.84 8.42 3.50
N GLU A 38 -11.98 8.37 4.20
CA GLU A 38 -13.03 7.38 3.93
C GLU A 38 -13.61 7.54 2.51
N GLU A 39 -13.77 8.78 2.03
CA GLU A 39 -14.21 9.05 0.65
C GLU A 39 -13.25 8.47 -0.38
N TRP A 40 -11.94 8.64 -0.19
CA TRP A 40 -10.94 8.02 -1.07
C TRP A 40 -11.02 6.49 -1.00
N TRP A 41 -11.23 5.92 0.19
CA TRP A 41 -11.36 4.47 0.33
C TRP A 41 -12.60 3.93 -0.39
N LEU A 42 -13.71 4.67 -0.35
CA LEU A 42 -14.96 4.33 -1.05
C LEU A 42 -14.87 4.52 -2.56
N SER A 43 -14.00 5.41 -3.05
CA SER A 43 -13.81 5.62 -4.50
C SER A 43 -13.09 4.45 -5.17
N ILE A 44 -12.36 3.62 -4.41
CA ILE A 44 -11.70 2.43 -4.95
C ILE A 44 -12.74 1.34 -5.26
N PRO A 45 -12.68 0.71 -6.45
CA PRO A 45 -13.51 -0.45 -6.79
C PRO A 45 -13.36 -1.57 -5.75
N GLU A 46 -14.49 -2.19 -5.35
CA GLU A 46 -14.53 -3.16 -4.25
C GLU A 46 -13.56 -4.33 -4.43
N ASP A 47 -13.37 -4.81 -5.67
CA ASP A 47 -12.49 -5.94 -5.99
C ASP A 47 -10.99 -5.69 -5.75
N ILE A 48 -10.56 -4.42 -5.72
CA ILE A 48 -9.16 -4.03 -5.49
C ILE A 48 -8.98 -3.17 -4.24
N ARG A 49 -10.06 -2.96 -3.48
CA ARG A 49 -10.06 -2.11 -2.29
C ARG A 49 -9.17 -2.71 -1.18
N PRO A 50 -8.22 -1.94 -0.62
CA PRO A 50 -7.33 -2.47 0.41
C PRO A 50 -8.04 -2.58 1.77
N VAL A 51 -7.64 -3.57 2.57
CA VAL A 51 -8.14 -3.75 3.95
C VAL A 51 -7.49 -2.71 4.85
N LYS A 52 -8.27 -1.93 5.60
CA LYS A 52 -7.75 -0.83 6.45
C LYS A 52 -6.80 -1.31 7.56
N ASP A 53 -7.05 -2.49 8.12
CA ASP A 53 -6.27 -3.11 9.21
C ASP A 53 -5.10 -3.95 8.65
N GLN A 54 -4.20 -3.30 7.90
CA GLN A 54 -2.95 -3.89 7.41
C GLN A 54 -1.90 -2.79 7.20
N PRO A 55 -0.60 -3.15 7.15
CA PRO A 55 0.44 -2.20 6.78
C PRO A 55 0.29 -1.66 5.36
N TYR A 56 0.48 -0.35 5.20
CA TYR A 56 0.48 0.33 3.90
C TYR A 56 1.91 0.71 3.52
N TYR A 57 2.33 0.27 2.33
CA TYR A 57 3.68 0.50 1.82
C TYR A 57 3.69 1.67 0.86
N HIS A 58 4.64 2.59 1.05
CA HIS A 58 4.92 3.65 0.11
C HIS A 58 6.07 3.26 -0.80
N LEU A 59 5.88 3.39 -2.11
CA LEU A 59 6.81 2.92 -3.12
C LEU A 59 7.29 4.07 -4.01
N LEU A 60 8.58 4.09 -4.30
CA LEU A 60 9.12 4.78 -5.47
C LEU A 60 9.01 3.82 -6.67
N ALA A 61 7.99 3.98 -7.50
CA ALA A 61 7.74 3.11 -8.65
C ALA A 61 8.56 3.53 -9.88
N GLU A 62 9.13 2.55 -10.58
CA GLU A 62 9.72 2.77 -11.90
C GLU A 62 8.62 2.65 -12.97
N ASN A 63 7.81 3.70 -13.15
CA ASN A 63 6.97 3.97 -14.33
C ASN A 63 6.51 5.45 -14.33
N GLU A 64 6.52 6.09 -15.50
CA GLU A 64 6.35 7.54 -15.75
C GLU A 64 4.91 8.11 -15.59
N GLU A 65 4.11 7.64 -14.63
CA GLU A 65 2.80 8.26 -14.37
C GLU A 65 2.62 8.48 -12.86
N VAL A 66 3.07 9.66 -12.42
CA VAL A 66 2.73 10.23 -11.11
C VAL A 66 1.42 10.99 -11.32
N ASP A 67 0.28 10.40 -10.96
CA ASP A 67 -0.99 11.13 -10.95
C ASP A 67 -1.10 11.92 -9.64
N TYR A 68 -1.31 13.23 -9.76
CA TYR A 68 -1.33 14.26 -8.71
C TYR A 68 -2.69 14.39 -8.01
#